data_AF-A0AAD7AJ54-F1
#
_entry.id   AF-A0AAD7AJ54-F1
#
_cell.length_a   1.000
_cell.length_b   1.000
_cell.length_c   1.000
_cell.angle_alpha   90.00
_cell.angle_beta   90.00
_cell.angle_gamma   90.00
#
_symmetry.space_group_name_H-M   'P 1'
#
loop_
_entity.id
_entity.type
_entity.pdbx_description
1 polymer ?
#
loop_
_entity_poly.entity_id
_entity_poly.type
_entity_poly.pdbx_seq_one_letter_code
_entity_poly.pdbx_strand_id
1 'polypeptide(L)'
;RALLSLQPIKQADAEALDVRISSRIHGILGMPFAPSSNILTLPVSQRGLGFPSISRINAGIAVDGIARDLNHHITAYRSMARIILAEWTCDINGCVYSLDGSGLRKGFTHHYKRVPSAWITAQGVMSSREEPLPLRVTDQHELLLGEVSISHFVALCNHHRPGGPT
;
A
#
# COMPACT_ATOMS: atom_id res chain seq x y z
N ARG A 1 -1.09 25.70 -3.60
CA ARG A 1 0.37 25.62 -3.31
C ARG A 1 0.79 24.19 -3.58
N ALA A 2 1.66 23.94 -4.55
CA ALA A 2 2.15 22.58 -4.83
C ALA A 2 3.09 22.17 -3.68
N LEU A 3 2.57 21.40 -2.73
CA LEU A 3 3.39 20.77 -1.72
C LEU A 3 4.14 19.63 -2.44
N LEU A 4 5.47 19.60 -2.33
CA LEU A 4 6.26 18.44 -2.67
C LEU A 4 5.66 17.26 -1.88
N SER A 5 4.89 16.42 -2.57
CA SER A 5 4.35 15.21 -1.95
C SER A 5 5.53 14.35 -1.57
N LEU A 6 5.67 14.07 -0.28
CA LEU A 6 6.58 13.05 0.20
C LEU A 6 6.29 11.78 -0.60
N GLN A 7 7.27 11.33 -1.38
CA GLN A 7 7.16 10.12 -2.16
C GLN A 7 7.53 8.96 -1.24
N PRO A 8 6.65 7.96 -1.08
CA PRO A 8 6.99 6.80 -0.30
C PRO A 8 8.24 6.11 -0.85
N ILE A 9 9.16 5.77 0.05
CA ILE A 9 10.34 4.95 -0.26
C ILE A 9 10.02 3.47 -0.03
N LYS A 10 10.95 2.59 -0.40
CA LYS A 10 10.80 1.16 -0.12
C LYS A 10 10.76 0.93 1.39
N GLN A 11 9.94 -0.01 1.81
CA GLN A 11 9.74 -0.31 3.23
C GLN A 11 11.04 -0.66 3.96
N ALA A 12 11.88 -1.51 3.36
CA ALA A 12 13.18 -1.88 3.93
C ALA A 12 14.13 -0.68 4.10
N ASP A 13 14.08 0.29 3.18
CA ASP A 13 14.90 1.50 3.26
C ASP A 13 14.39 2.42 4.39
N ALA A 14 13.07 2.51 4.58
CA ALA A 14 12.46 3.26 5.66
C ALA A 14 12.80 2.67 7.04
N GLU A 15 12.80 1.35 7.18
CA GLU A 15 13.20 0.65 8.39
C GLU A 15 14.69 0.83 8.70
N ALA A 16 15.54 0.76 7.68
CA ALA A 16 16.97 1.03 7.82
C ALA A 16 17.25 2.47 8.29
N LEU A 17 16.46 3.44 7.83
CA LEU A 17 16.53 4.82 8.30
C LEU A 17 16.10 4.95 9.76
N ASP A 18 15.02 4.28 10.18
CA ASP A 18 14.58 4.27 11.58
C ASP A 18 15.67 3.73 12.52
N VAL A 19 16.38 2.68 12.10
CA VAL A 19 17.52 2.14 12.86
C VAL A 19 18.66 3.16 12.98
N ARG A 20 19.04 3.82 11.88
CA ARG A 20 20.11 4.83 11.89
C ARG A 20 19.75 6.06 12.74
N ILE A 21 18.50 6.50 12.67
CA ILE A 21 17.97 7.59 13.50
C ILE A 21 18.01 7.18 14.98
N SER A 22 17.62 5.95 15.31
CA SER A 22 17.72 5.43 16.68
C SER A 22 19.14 5.48 17.22
N SER A 23 20.12 5.00 16.45
CA SER A 23 21.54 5.06 16.85
C SER A 23 22.02 6.50 17.08
N ARG A 24 21.57 7.45 16.25
CA ARG A 24 21.91 8.86 16.41
C ARG A 24 21.28 9.46 17.67
N ILE A 25 20.01 9.17 17.94
CA ILE A 25 19.31 9.64 19.12
C ILE A 25 19.96 9.10 20.40
N HIS A 26 20.32 7.81 20.41
CA HIS A 26 21.08 7.21 21.51
C HIS A 26 22.40 7.95 21.76
N GLY A 27 23.17 8.23 20.70
CA GLY A 27 24.43 8.97 20.83
C GLY A 27 24.29 10.40 21.35
N ILE A 28 23.15 11.06 21.12
CA ILE A 28 22.87 12.42 21.60
C ILE A 28 22.36 12.40 23.05
N LEU A 29 21.43 11.50 23.36
CA LEU A 29 20.78 11.45 24.68
C LEU A 29 21.64 10.74 25.74
N GLY A 30 22.68 10.01 25.33
CA GLY A 30 23.59 9.32 26.25
C GLY A 30 22.88 8.28 27.11
N MET A 31 21.78 7.70 26.61
CA MET A 31 21.03 6.68 27.37
C MET A 31 21.94 5.50 27.70
N PRO A 32 21.85 4.92 28.90
CA PRO A 32 22.75 3.83 29.34
C PRO A 32 22.58 2.55 28.52
N PHE A 33 21.45 2.39 27.82
CA PHE A 33 21.19 1.33 26.87
C PHE A 33 20.84 1.93 25.50
N ALA A 34 21.19 1.23 24.42
CA ALA A 34 20.76 1.57 23.07
C ALA A 34 19.35 1.01 22.84
N PRO A 35 18.28 1.84 22.83
CA PRO A 35 16.94 1.34 22.59
C PRO A 35 16.83 0.79 21.17
N SER A 36 16.08 -0.30 21.02
CA SER A 36 15.68 -0.76 19.69
C SER A 36 14.85 0.33 18.99
N SER A 37 14.94 0.40 17.66
CA SER A 37 14.13 1.33 16.86
C SER A 37 12.63 1.16 17.15
N ASN A 38 12.20 -0.06 17.45
CA ASN A 38 10.83 -0.37 17.85
C ASN A 38 10.45 0.34 19.16
N ILE A 39 11.22 0.21 20.24
CA ILE A 39 10.92 0.87 21.52
C ILE A 39 10.95 2.39 21.37
N LEU A 40 11.92 2.90 20.62
CA LEU A 40 12.09 4.33 20.41
C LEU A 40 10.85 4.96 19.73
N THR A 41 10.31 4.27 18.74
CA THR A 41 9.21 4.78 17.91
C THR A 41 7.82 4.39 18.43
N LEU A 42 7.72 3.37 19.28
CA LEU A 42 6.45 2.94 19.86
C LEU A 42 5.80 4.09 20.65
N PRO A 43 4.46 4.27 20.57
CA PRO A 43 3.77 5.31 21.33
C PRO A 43 4.00 5.18 22.84
N VAL A 44 3.99 6.32 23.54
CA VAL A 44 4.14 6.36 25.01
C VAL A 44 3.03 5.56 25.71
N SER A 45 1.81 5.57 25.18
CA SER A 45 0.69 4.75 25.67
C SER A 45 0.96 3.24 25.62
N GLN A 46 1.89 2.82 24.76
CA GLN A 46 2.33 1.43 24.59
C GLN A 46 3.72 1.20 25.23
N ARG A 47 4.14 2.07 26.15
CA ARG A 47 5.43 2.00 26.87
C ARG A 47 6.66 2.23 25.98
N GLY A 48 6.49 2.93 24.87
CA GLY A 48 7.60 3.42 24.05
C GLY A 48 8.05 4.84 24.39
N LEU A 49 8.97 5.37 23.59
CA LEU A 49 9.49 6.75 23.73
C LEU A 49 8.81 7.77 22.81
N GLY A 50 7.91 7.32 21.92
CA GLY A 50 7.06 8.21 21.12
C GLY A 50 7.77 8.98 20.00
N PHE A 51 8.98 8.57 19.61
CA PHE A 51 9.65 9.22 18.47
C PHE A 51 8.92 8.90 17.15
N PRO A 52 8.95 9.83 16.18
CA PRO A 52 8.39 9.57 14.86
C PRO A 52 9.17 8.43 14.18
N SER A 53 8.44 7.56 13.47
CA SER A 53 9.00 6.49 12.64
C SER A 53 8.80 6.84 11.18
N ILE A 54 9.88 6.82 10.41
CA ILE A 54 9.88 6.99 8.97
C ILE A 54 9.08 5.85 8.32
N SER A 55 9.27 4.60 8.74
CA SER A 55 8.51 3.47 8.18
C SER A 55 6.99 3.61 8.37
N ARG A 56 6.54 4.09 9.54
CA ARG A 56 5.11 4.32 9.80
C ARG A 56 4.55 5.55 9.07
N ILE A 57 5.33 6.63 8.97
CA ILE A 57 4.95 7.80 8.16
C ILE A 57 4.84 7.41 6.68
N ASN A 58 5.81 6.64 6.17
CA ASN A 58 5.86 6.11 4.82
C ASN A 58 4.61 5.27 4.51
N ALA A 59 4.27 4.36 5.43
CA ALA A 59 3.07 3.53 5.37
C ALA A 59 1.78 4.36 5.27
N GLY A 60 1.60 5.34 6.17
CA GLY A 60 0.42 6.22 6.16
C GLY A 60 0.28 6.99 4.86
N ILE A 61 1.37 7.62 4.38
CA ILE A 61 1.36 8.40 3.14
C ILE A 61 1.05 7.52 1.92
N ALA A 62 1.59 6.30 1.87
CA ALA A 62 1.37 5.38 0.76
C ALA A 62 -0.10 4.93 0.69
N VAL A 63 -0.67 4.48 1.81
CA VAL A 63 -2.06 4.00 1.89
C VAL A 63 -3.05 5.13 1.64
N ASP A 64 -2.85 6.30 2.25
CA ASP A 64 -3.71 7.47 2.00
C ASP A 64 -3.56 7.97 0.57
N GLY A 65 -2.36 7.86 -0.01
CA GLY A 65 -2.05 8.26 -1.38
C GLY A 65 -2.89 7.48 -2.39
N ILE A 66 -2.83 6.15 -2.36
CA ILE A 66 -3.60 5.31 -3.29
C ILE A 66 -5.12 5.49 -3.11
N ALA A 67 -5.60 5.60 -1.87
CA ALA A 67 -7.01 5.85 -1.60
C ALA A 67 -7.46 7.22 -2.14
N ARG A 68 -6.62 8.25 -2.01
CA ARG A 68 -6.87 9.59 -2.55
C ARG A 68 -6.84 9.61 -4.07
N ASP A 69 -5.89 8.92 -4.70
CA ASP A 69 -5.76 8.87 -6.16
C ASP A 69 -7.02 8.24 -6.79
N LEU A 70 -7.50 7.12 -6.22
CA LEU A 70 -8.69 6.41 -6.70
C LEU A 70 -10.01 7.17 -6.44
N ASN A 71 -10.01 8.06 -5.45
CA ASN A 71 -11.18 8.87 -5.07
C ASN A 71 -10.95 10.37 -5.36
N HIS A 72 -10.04 10.69 -6.29
CA HIS A 72 -9.64 12.07 -6.51
C HIS A 72 -10.83 12.91 -7.01
N HIS A 73 -11.01 14.11 -6.44
CA HIS A 73 -12.12 15.01 -6.78
C HIS A 73 -12.05 15.52 -8.22
N ILE A 74 -10.84 15.79 -8.73
CA ILE A 74 -10.59 16.07 -10.15
C ILE A 74 -10.69 14.77 -10.94
N THR A 75 -11.64 14.73 -11.89
CA THR A 75 -11.99 13.54 -12.67
C THR A 75 -10.82 12.97 -13.45
N ALA A 76 -9.99 13.80 -14.09
CA ALA A 76 -8.85 13.36 -14.88
C ALA A 76 -7.84 12.53 -14.08
N TYR A 77 -7.48 12.97 -12.87
CA TYR A 77 -6.55 12.24 -12.01
C TYR A 77 -7.15 10.93 -11.51
N ARG A 78 -8.43 10.94 -11.13
CA ARG A 78 -9.16 9.73 -10.76
C ARG A 78 -9.24 8.72 -11.90
N SER A 79 -9.53 9.18 -13.13
CA SER A 79 -9.58 8.32 -14.30
C SER A 79 -8.21 7.72 -14.59
N MET A 80 -7.13 8.51 -14.51
CA MET A 80 -5.77 8.01 -14.67
C MET A 80 -5.45 6.92 -13.63
N ALA A 81 -5.78 7.16 -12.35
CA ALA A 81 -5.59 6.18 -11.29
C ALA A 81 -6.38 4.89 -11.57
N ARG A 82 -7.64 4.99 -12.02
CA ARG A 82 -8.46 3.82 -12.38
C ARG A 82 -7.90 3.05 -13.57
N ILE A 83 -7.36 3.73 -14.58
CA ILE A 83 -6.69 3.09 -15.72
C ILE A 83 -5.47 2.30 -15.24
N ILE A 84 -4.61 2.91 -14.41
CA ILE A 84 -3.45 2.23 -13.82
C ILE A 84 -3.89 1.01 -13.00
N LEU A 85 -4.97 1.14 -12.21
CA LEU A 85 -5.50 0.03 -11.42
C LEU A 85 -6.06 -1.09 -12.31
N ALA A 86 -6.72 -0.75 -13.41
CA ALA A 86 -7.23 -1.71 -14.38
C ALA A 86 -6.09 -2.43 -15.10
N GLU A 87 -5.04 -1.72 -15.55
CA GLU A 87 -3.83 -2.34 -16.10
C GLU A 87 -3.17 -3.28 -15.09
N TRP A 88 -3.01 -2.83 -13.83
CA TRP A 88 -2.45 -3.67 -12.79
C TRP A 88 -3.30 -4.93 -12.53
N THR A 89 -4.63 -4.78 -12.51
CA THR A 89 -5.55 -5.89 -12.28
C THR A 89 -5.53 -6.88 -13.44
N CYS A 90 -5.66 -6.40 -14.68
CA CYS A 90 -5.87 -7.25 -15.85
C CYS A 90 -4.57 -7.80 -16.42
N ASP A 91 -3.59 -6.94 -16.70
CA ASP A 91 -2.36 -7.28 -17.42
C ASP A 91 -1.31 -7.88 -16.48
N ILE A 92 -1.25 -7.39 -15.24
CA ILE A 92 -0.24 -7.85 -14.27
C ILE A 92 -0.78 -8.95 -13.34
N ASN A 93 -2.03 -8.83 -12.86
CA ASN A 93 -2.57 -9.72 -11.84
C ASN A 93 -3.62 -10.72 -12.36
N GLY A 94 -3.74 -10.90 -13.68
CA GLY A 94 -4.60 -11.92 -14.29
C GLY A 94 -6.08 -11.73 -13.99
N CYS A 95 -6.56 -10.48 -14.02
CA CYS A 95 -7.93 -10.09 -13.67
C CYS A 95 -8.31 -10.36 -12.21
N VAL A 96 -7.32 -10.46 -11.30
CA VAL A 96 -7.53 -10.46 -9.85
C VAL A 96 -7.31 -9.05 -9.31
N TYR A 97 -8.28 -8.55 -8.56
CA TYR A 97 -8.18 -7.21 -7.99
C TYR A 97 -7.04 -7.10 -6.98
N SER A 98 -6.06 -6.23 -7.24
CA SER A 98 -4.78 -6.19 -6.51
C SER A 98 -4.83 -5.62 -5.09
N LEU A 99 -5.93 -4.93 -4.71
CA LEU A 99 -6.05 -4.23 -3.42
C LEU A 99 -7.08 -4.88 -2.47
N ASP A 100 -7.57 -6.08 -2.80
CA ASP A 100 -8.47 -6.87 -1.95
C ASP A 100 -8.21 -8.38 -2.10
N GLY A 101 -8.75 -9.17 -1.18
CA GLY A 101 -8.82 -10.63 -1.26
C GLY A 101 -7.47 -11.32 -1.54
N SER A 102 -7.47 -12.20 -2.53
CA SER A 102 -6.28 -12.95 -2.95
C SER A 102 -5.24 -12.06 -3.64
N GLY A 103 -5.65 -10.99 -4.31
CA GLY A 103 -4.74 -10.05 -4.96
C GLY A 103 -3.91 -9.26 -3.96
N LEU A 104 -4.52 -8.90 -2.82
CA LEU A 104 -3.81 -8.23 -1.73
C LEU A 104 -2.68 -9.10 -1.12
N ARG A 105 -2.76 -10.42 -1.24
CA ARG A 105 -1.73 -11.33 -0.69
C ARG A 105 -0.55 -11.57 -1.62
N LYS A 106 -0.61 -11.10 -2.87
CA LYS A 106 0.46 -11.27 -3.86
C LYS A 106 1.53 -10.19 -3.72
N GLY A 107 2.78 -10.53 -4.02
CA GLY A 107 3.89 -9.58 -3.98
C GLY A 107 4.13 -8.93 -5.35
N PHE A 108 4.14 -7.59 -5.42
CA PHE A 108 4.32 -6.84 -6.67
C PHE A 108 5.63 -6.04 -6.74
N THR A 109 6.58 -6.31 -5.84
CA THR A 109 7.87 -5.62 -5.77
C THR A 109 8.74 -5.77 -7.02
N HIS A 110 8.44 -6.68 -7.95
CA HIS A 110 9.16 -6.80 -9.22
C HIS A 110 8.56 -5.91 -10.33
N HIS A 111 7.42 -5.26 -10.10
CA HIS A 111 6.70 -4.44 -11.08
C HIS A 111 6.92 -2.92 -10.93
N TYR A 112 7.96 -2.46 -10.21
CA TYR A 112 8.23 -1.03 -9.96
C TYR A 112 8.32 -0.12 -11.21
N LYS A 113 8.49 -0.69 -12.42
CA LYS A 113 8.49 0.06 -13.68
C LYS A 113 7.13 0.13 -14.37
N ARG A 114 6.17 -0.70 -13.97
CA ARG A 114 4.82 -0.80 -14.57
C ARG A 114 3.75 -0.26 -13.65
N VAL A 115 3.92 -0.43 -12.34
CA VAL A 115 3.02 0.10 -11.30
C VAL A 115 3.77 1.19 -10.52
N PRO A 116 3.12 2.32 -10.19
CA PRO A 116 3.72 3.34 -9.34
C PRO A 116 4.31 2.74 -8.06
N SER A 117 5.54 3.14 -7.70
CA SER A 117 6.22 2.61 -6.50
C SER A 117 5.43 2.86 -5.23
N ALA A 118 4.79 4.02 -5.11
CA ALA A 118 3.92 4.37 -3.99
C ALA A 118 2.76 3.37 -3.82
N TRP A 119 2.22 2.85 -4.93
CA TRP A 119 1.11 1.90 -4.91
C TRP A 119 1.58 0.49 -4.53
N ILE A 120 2.77 0.08 -4.97
CA ILE A 120 3.40 -1.18 -4.53
C ILE A 120 3.70 -1.12 -3.03
N THR A 121 4.26 0.00 -2.55
CA THR A 121 4.50 0.21 -1.11
C THR A 121 3.19 0.17 -0.33
N ALA A 122 2.14 0.85 -0.81
CA ALA A 122 0.82 0.84 -0.18
C ALA A 122 0.27 -0.59 -0.07
N GLN A 123 0.29 -1.36 -1.16
CA GLN A 123 -0.19 -2.74 -1.18
C GLN A 123 0.63 -3.66 -0.25
N GLY A 124 1.95 -3.49 -0.19
CA GLY A 124 2.81 -4.22 0.74
C GLY A 124 2.48 -3.89 2.21
N VAL A 125 2.23 -2.62 2.50
CA VAL A 125 1.81 -2.17 3.84
C VAL A 125 0.42 -2.70 4.20
N MET A 126 -0.53 -2.63 3.27
CA MET A 126 -1.90 -3.12 3.45
C MET A 126 -1.95 -4.64 3.69
N SER A 127 -1.04 -5.39 3.07
CA SER A 127 -0.99 -6.86 3.15
C SER A 127 -0.21 -7.41 4.35
N SER A 128 0.78 -6.66 4.86
CA SER A 128 1.68 -7.11 5.94
C SER A 128 1.10 -6.95 7.35
N ARG A 129 -0.09 -6.38 7.50
CA ARG A 129 -0.78 -6.24 8.79
C ARG A 129 -1.40 -7.58 9.21
N GLU A 130 -1.52 -7.79 10.52
CA GLU A 130 -2.19 -8.97 11.11
C GLU A 130 -3.63 -9.10 10.59
N GLU A 131 -4.34 -7.98 10.56
CA GLU A 131 -5.57 -7.81 9.79
C GLU A 131 -5.26 -7.00 8.53
N PRO A 132 -5.33 -7.61 7.33
CA PRO A 132 -5.12 -6.89 6.08
C PRO A 132 -6.11 -5.76 5.92
N LEU A 133 -5.67 -4.65 5.33
CA LEU A 133 -6.50 -3.48 5.08
C LEU A 133 -6.89 -3.44 3.59
N PRO A 134 -8.02 -4.02 3.16
CA PRO A 134 -8.42 -3.98 1.76
C PRO A 134 -9.04 -2.63 1.37
N LEU A 135 -8.80 -2.22 0.13
CA LEU A 135 -9.54 -1.12 -0.51
C LEU A 135 -10.56 -1.71 -1.47
N ARG A 136 -11.84 -1.76 -1.07
CA ARG A 136 -12.88 -2.41 -1.87
C ARG A 136 -13.40 -1.52 -2.99
N VAL A 137 -13.67 -2.13 -4.14
CA VAL A 137 -14.44 -1.50 -5.22
C VAL A 137 -15.92 -1.60 -4.88
N THR A 138 -16.56 -0.47 -4.59
CA THR A 138 -18.00 -0.42 -4.27
C THR A 138 -18.87 -0.20 -5.49
N ASP A 139 -18.34 0.46 -6.52
CA ASP A 139 -19.03 0.72 -7.78
C ASP A 139 -18.45 -0.17 -8.89
N GLN A 140 -19.28 -1.08 -9.39
CA GLN A 140 -18.92 -2.04 -10.46
C GLN A 140 -19.92 -1.95 -11.62
N HIS A 141 -20.55 -0.79 -11.83
CA HIS A 141 -21.58 -0.62 -12.86
C HIS A 141 -21.07 -0.98 -14.27
N GLU A 142 -19.78 -0.78 -14.55
CA GLU A 142 -19.10 -1.14 -15.79
C GLU A 142 -19.27 -2.63 -16.18
N LEU A 143 -19.38 -3.53 -15.20
CA LEU A 143 -19.61 -4.96 -15.46
C LEU A 143 -21.00 -5.24 -16.05
N LEU A 144 -21.98 -4.38 -15.75
CA LEU A 144 -23.36 -4.53 -16.23
C LEU A 144 -23.59 -3.86 -17.59
N LEU A 145 -22.79 -2.86 -17.93
CA LEU A 145 -22.91 -2.11 -19.19
C LEU A 145 -22.34 -2.86 -20.40
N GLY A 146 -21.66 -3.99 -20.20
CA GLY A 146 -21.02 -4.74 -21.28
C GLY A 146 -19.77 -4.06 -21.85
N GLU A 147 -19.22 -3.07 -21.14
CA GLU A 147 -18.00 -2.36 -21.52
C GLU A 147 -16.72 -3.14 -21.18
N VAL A 148 -16.88 -4.32 -20.58
CA VAL A 148 -15.80 -5.19 -20.12
C VAL A 148 -15.78 -6.49 -20.93
N SER A 149 -14.58 -6.98 -21.24
CA SER A 149 -14.45 -8.22 -22.01
C SER A 149 -15.03 -9.41 -21.25
N ILE A 150 -15.66 -10.34 -21.99
CA ILE A 150 -16.24 -11.56 -21.42
C ILE A 150 -15.17 -12.38 -20.70
N SER A 151 -13.93 -12.40 -21.20
CA SER A 151 -12.81 -13.10 -20.56
C SER A 151 -12.49 -12.53 -19.18
N HIS A 152 -12.47 -11.21 -19.02
CA HIS A 152 -12.29 -10.57 -17.72
C HIS A 152 -13.44 -10.89 -16.77
N PHE A 153 -14.68 -10.81 -17.26
CA PHE A 153 -15.86 -11.13 -16.46
C PHE A 153 -15.84 -12.59 -15.95
N VAL A 154 -15.50 -13.56 -16.80
CA VAL A 154 -15.35 -14.97 -16.42
C VAL A 154 -14.25 -15.16 -15.39
N ALA A 155 -13.10 -14.49 -15.55
CA ALA A 155 -12.01 -14.54 -14.59
C ALA A 155 -12.46 -14.01 -13.22
N LEU A 156 -13.14 -12.87 -13.17
CA LEU A 156 -13.72 -12.33 -11.93
C LEU A 156 -14.66 -13.34 -11.25
N CYS A 157 -15.58 -13.95 -11.99
CA CYS A 157 -16.49 -14.97 -11.44
C CYS A 157 -15.75 -16.18 -10.88
N ASN A 158 -14.70 -16.64 -11.57
CA ASN A 158 -13.89 -17.78 -11.12
C ASN A 158 -13.13 -17.46 -9.81
N HIS A 159 -12.64 -16.23 -9.65
CA HIS A 159 -11.92 -15.81 -8.45
C HIS A 159 -12.84 -15.53 -7.25
N HIS A 160 -14.11 -15.21 -7.48
CA HIS A 160 -15.10 -14.99 -6.41
C HIS A 160 -15.80 -16.28 -5.94
N ARG A 161 -15.48 -17.44 -6.53
CA ARG A 161 -16.12 -18.71 -6.16
C ARG A 161 -15.60 -19.19 -4.79
N PRO A 162 -16.45 -19.26 -3.74
CA PRO A 162 -16.03 -19.77 -2.45
C PRO A 162 -15.79 -21.29 -2.58
N GLY A 163 -14.52 -21.72 -2.54
CA GLY A 163 -14.12 -23.13 -2.60
C GLY A 163 -13.30 -23.59 -3.82
N GLY A 164 -12.79 -22.69 -4.67
CA GLY A 164 -11.84 -23.04 -5.73
C GLY A 164 -10.41 -23.23 -5.21
N PRO A 165 -9.60 -24.15 -5.78
CA PRO A 165 -8.25 -24.42 -5.30
C PRO A 165 -7.34 -23.22 -5.54
N THR A 166 -6.63 -22.82 -4.48
CA THR A 166 -5.54 -21.84 -4.48
C THR A 166 -4.35 -22.30 -5.30
#